data_AF-A0A562M0W8-F1
#
_entry.id   AF-A0A562M0W8-F1
#
_cell.length_a   1.000
_cell.length_b   1.000
_cell.length_c   1.000
_cell.angle_alpha   90.00
_cell.angle_beta   90.00
_cell.angle_gamma   90.00
#
_symmetry.space_group_name_H-M   'P 1'
#
loop_
_entity.id
_entity.type
_entity.pdbx_description
1 polymer ?
#
loop_
_entity_poly.entity_id
_entity_poly.type
_entity_poly.pdbx_seq_one_letter_code
_entity_poly.pdbx_strand_id
1 'polypeptide(L)'
;MAPSPFRRRDVIAGKWEDRGSTLTPPFRCRWFFSWTEYAPARIAGFFAGYEGGGAFIGERFHAAFEGDRLTELVWNAYDHVAGMAAEAMFRSPDVDALVERHAEAFLRWHDRDRWEEGFLCLAAGREKGLVMPPDALYLPPKHERSGLLKIGAMLQATGIATRIKV
;
A
#
# COMPACT_ATOMS: atom_id res chain seq x y z
N MET A 1 23.87 20.83 9.51
CA MET A 1 23.24 20.08 8.39
C MET A 1 21.77 20.49 8.38
N ALA A 2 21.30 21.21 7.35
CA ALA A 2 19.89 21.61 7.27
C ALA A 2 19.02 20.39 6.93
N PRO A 3 17.84 20.20 7.56
CA PRO A 3 16.93 19.14 7.16
C PRO A 3 16.50 19.37 5.72
N SER A 4 16.59 18.32 4.90
CA SER A 4 16.22 18.34 3.49
C SER A 4 14.75 18.79 3.30
N PRO A 5 14.45 19.70 2.35
CA PRO A 5 13.12 20.32 2.20
C PRO A 5 12.06 19.40 1.57
N PHE A 6 12.31 18.10 1.41
CA PHE A 6 11.28 17.19 0.93
C PHE A 6 10.16 17.11 1.95
N ARG A 7 8.98 17.61 1.57
CA ARG A 7 7.76 17.43 2.33
C ARG A 7 7.47 15.93 2.39
N ARG A 8 7.88 15.28 3.49
CA ARG A 8 7.50 13.91 3.85
C ARG A 8 5.98 13.89 3.98
N ARG A 9 5.28 13.61 2.89
CA ARG A 9 3.83 13.47 2.84
C ARG A 9 3.51 11.99 2.75
N ASP A 10 2.84 11.50 3.78
CA ASP A 10 2.26 10.17 3.76
C ASP A 10 1.13 10.14 2.72
N VAL A 11 1.24 9.22 1.77
CA VAL A 11 0.20 8.87 0.82
C VAL A 11 -0.38 7.53 1.25
N ILE A 12 -1.71 7.43 1.24
CA ILE A 12 -2.41 6.18 1.51
C ILE A 12 -3.42 5.99 0.38
N ALA A 13 -3.48 4.79 -0.14
CA ALA A 13 -4.50 4.35 -1.07
C ALA A 13 -4.97 2.94 -0.73
N GLY A 14 -6.21 2.63 -1.04
CA GLY A 14 -6.77 1.33 -0.74
C GLY A 14 -8.05 1.08 -1.51
N LYS A 15 -8.33 -0.20 -1.73
CA LYS A 15 -9.60 -0.66 -2.28
C LYS A 15 -10.20 -1.68 -1.32
N TRP A 16 -11.45 -1.48 -0.96
CA TRP A 16 -12.26 -2.48 -0.27
C TRP A 16 -13.48 -2.83 -1.11
N GLU A 17 -13.90 -4.09 -1.12
CA GLU A 17 -15.03 -4.60 -1.91
C GLU A 17 -16.22 -4.84 -0.99
N ASP A 18 -17.41 -4.34 -1.39
CA ASP A 18 -18.65 -4.55 -0.65
C ASP A 18 -19.13 -6.01 -0.77
N ARG A 19 -19.50 -6.63 0.34
CA ARG A 19 -20.06 -7.98 0.40
C ARG A 19 -21.59 -8.01 0.53
N GLY A 20 -22.25 -6.87 0.68
CA GLY A 20 -23.72 -6.75 0.67
C GLY A 20 -24.42 -7.23 1.95
N SER A 21 -23.73 -7.28 3.09
CA SER A 21 -24.28 -7.73 4.38
C SER A 21 -24.40 -6.58 5.38
N THR A 22 -25.57 -6.42 6.00
CA THR A 22 -25.90 -5.29 6.90
C THR A 22 -25.46 -5.47 8.36
N LEU A 23 -24.89 -6.62 8.74
CA LEU A 23 -24.68 -6.96 10.17
C LEU A 23 -23.25 -6.76 10.70
N THR A 24 -22.27 -6.41 9.87
CA THR A 24 -20.85 -6.30 10.26
C THR A 24 -20.04 -5.62 9.13
N PRO A 25 -18.90 -4.93 9.39
CA PRO A 25 -18.20 -4.07 8.42
C PRO A 25 -18.06 -4.77 7.05
N PRO A 26 -18.79 -4.33 6.02
CA PRO A 26 -19.08 -5.15 4.85
C PRO A 26 -17.97 -5.13 3.80
N PHE A 27 -16.84 -4.50 4.10
CA PHE A 27 -15.83 -4.13 3.12
C PHE A 27 -14.53 -4.90 3.32
N ARG A 28 -14.27 -5.88 2.44
CA ARG A 28 -13.03 -6.67 2.44
C ARG A 28 -11.92 -5.92 1.72
N CYS A 29 -10.76 -5.79 2.34
CA CYS A 29 -9.59 -5.21 1.71
C CYS A 29 -9.16 -6.03 0.49
N ARG A 30 -9.00 -5.37 -0.66
CA ARG A 30 -8.46 -5.98 -1.89
C ARG A 30 -6.99 -5.67 -2.04
N TRP A 31 -6.65 -4.42 -1.79
CA TRP A 31 -5.28 -3.96 -1.65
C TRP A 31 -5.24 -2.68 -0.83
N PHE A 32 -4.07 -2.41 -0.27
CA PHE A 32 -3.74 -1.23 0.50
C PHE A 32 -2.29 -0.85 0.20
N PHE A 33 -2.03 0.41 -0.06
CA PHE A 33 -0.70 0.98 -0.23
C PHE A 33 -0.58 2.21 0.64
N SER A 34 0.52 2.32 1.36
CA SER A 34 0.81 3.46 2.20
C SER A 34 2.29 3.75 2.11
N TRP A 35 2.68 4.94 1.67
CA TRP A 35 4.08 5.26 1.43
C TRP A 35 4.39 6.72 1.63
N THR A 36 5.68 7.03 1.73
CA THR A 36 6.22 8.38 1.76
C THR A 36 7.35 8.48 0.76
N GLU A 37 7.39 9.58 0.01
CA GLU A 37 8.57 9.96 -0.76
C GLU A 37 9.62 10.55 0.19
N TYR A 38 10.69 9.80 0.42
CA TYR A 38 11.74 10.16 1.38
C TYR A 38 12.98 10.76 0.70
N ALA A 39 13.10 10.58 -0.62
CA ALA A 39 14.07 11.21 -1.50
C ALA A 39 13.46 11.33 -2.92
N PRO A 40 14.01 12.16 -3.82
CA PRO A 40 13.47 12.31 -5.18
C PRO A 40 13.24 10.96 -5.86
N ALA A 41 12.00 10.73 -6.28
CA ALA A 41 11.58 9.51 -6.97
C ALA A 41 11.85 8.21 -6.20
N ARG A 42 12.06 8.29 -4.88
CA ARG A 42 12.23 7.14 -3.99
C ARG A 42 11.16 7.15 -2.91
N ILE A 43 10.43 6.06 -2.84
CA ILE A 43 9.36 5.87 -1.87
C ILE A 43 9.66 4.67 -0.99
N ALA A 44 9.17 4.71 0.24
CA ALA A 44 9.19 3.58 1.13
C ALA A 44 7.85 3.53 1.87
N GLY A 45 7.41 2.33 2.22
CA GLY A 45 6.11 2.16 2.82
C GLY A 45 5.72 0.73 3.12
N PHE A 46 4.42 0.52 3.15
CA PHE A 46 3.78 -0.75 3.37
C PHE A 46 2.74 -1.00 2.28
N PHE A 47 2.71 -2.19 1.71
CA PHE A 47 1.63 -2.64 0.87
C PHE A 47 1.01 -3.91 1.43
N ALA A 48 -0.24 -4.12 1.09
CA ALA A 48 -1.01 -5.28 1.49
C ALA A 48 -2.03 -5.64 0.42
N GLY A 49 -2.35 -6.92 0.26
CA GLY A 49 -3.37 -7.35 -0.68
C GLY A 49 -3.44 -8.86 -0.83
N TYR A 50 -4.44 -9.31 -1.58
CA TYR A 50 -4.59 -10.72 -1.93
C TYR A 50 -3.90 -11.00 -3.27
N GLU A 51 -3.04 -12.02 -3.32
CA GLU A 51 -2.46 -12.52 -4.56
C GLU A 51 -3.43 -13.46 -5.31
N GLY A 52 -3.10 -13.80 -6.57
CA GLY A 52 -3.95 -14.59 -7.48
C GLY A 52 -4.36 -16.00 -7.00
N GLY A 53 -3.82 -16.49 -5.87
CA GLY A 53 -4.19 -17.74 -5.21
C GLY A 53 -5.05 -17.58 -3.95
N GLY A 54 -5.41 -16.35 -3.57
CA GLY A 54 -6.21 -16.05 -2.37
C GLY A 54 -5.41 -15.94 -1.06
N ALA A 55 -4.08 -16.11 -1.10
CA ALA A 55 -3.22 -15.78 0.02
C ALA A 55 -3.14 -14.26 0.21
N PHE A 56 -3.07 -13.83 1.46
CA PHE A 56 -2.88 -12.44 1.81
C PHE A 56 -1.40 -12.17 2.02
N ILE A 57 -0.88 -11.12 1.39
CA ILE A 57 0.48 -10.63 1.58
C ILE A 57 0.44 -9.22 2.16
N GLY A 58 1.38 -8.93 3.05
CA GLY A 58 1.54 -7.63 3.69
C GLY A 58 3.02 -7.39 3.94
N GLU A 59 3.61 -6.44 3.22
CA GLU A 59 5.06 -6.29 3.17
C GLU A 59 5.50 -4.83 3.28
N ARG A 60 6.67 -4.67 3.91
CA ARG A 60 7.41 -3.42 3.91
C ARG A 60 8.18 -3.33 2.62
N PHE A 61 8.17 -2.17 1.98
CA PHE A 61 8.80 -2.00 0.69
C PHE A 61 9.60 -0.72 0.56
N HIS A 62 10.54 -0.78 -0.37
CA HIS A 62 11.24 0.35 -0.95
C HIS A 62 11.03 0.33 -2.47
N ALA A 63 10.86 1.49 -3.10
CA ALA A 63 10.77 1.57 -4.55
C ALA A 63 11.43 2.83 -5.10
N ALA A 64 12.04 2.71 -6.29
CA ALA A 64 12.59 3.81 -7.05
C ALA A 64 11.89 3.94 -8.41
N PHE A 65 11.80 5.18 -8.90
CA PHE A 65 11.15 5.51 -10.15
C PHE A 65 12.03 6.40 -11.03
N GLU A 66 11.84 6.27 -12.35
CA GLU A 66 12.28 7.24 -13.35
C GLU A 66 11.05 7.75 -14.10
N GLY A 67 10.59 8.96 -13.75
CA GLY A 67 9.27 9.43 -14.16
C GLY A 67 8.18 8.52 -13.60
N ASP A 68 7.42 7.87 -14.48
CA ASP A 68 6.36 6.91 -14.12
C ASP A 68 6.83 5.45 -14.18
N ARG A 69 8.08 5.20 -14.58
CA ARG A 69 8.63 3.85 -14.69
C ARG A 69 9.20 3.39 -13.36
N LEU A 70 8.70 2.26 -12.85
CA LEU A 70 9.28 1.57 -11.70
C LEU A 70 10.62 0.94 -12.10
N THR A 71 11.70 1.30 -11.40
CA THR A 71 13.07 0.83 -11.70
C THR A 71 13.66 -0.06 -10.62
N GLU A 72 13.11 0.00 -9.40
CA GLU A 72 13.51 -0.83 -8.27
C GLU A 72 12.26 -1.04 -7.41
N LEU A 73 12.02 -2.28 -6.96
CA LEU A 73 10.99 -2.57 -5.98
C LEU A 73 11.45 -3.70 -5.08
N VAL A 74 11.76 -3.35 -3.85
CA VAL A 74 12.37 -4.27 -2.89
C VAL A 74 11.45 -4.51 -1.72
N TRP A 75 11.19 -5.79 -1.44
CA TRP A 75 10.67 -6.28 -0.17
C TRP A 75 11.33 -7.62 0.14
N ASN A 76 11.34 -8.03 1.41
CA ASN A 76 11.96 -9.29 1.85
C ASN A 76 13.40 -9.53 1.31
N ALA A 77 14.22 -8.46 1.25
CA ALA A 77 15.59 -8.48 0.72
C ALA A 77 15.72 -8.98 -0.73
N TYR A 78 14.68 -8.79 -1.55
CA TYR A 78 14.67 -9.16 -2.96
C TYR A 78 14.16 -8.00 -3.81
N ASP A 79 14.87 -7.67 -4.89
CA ASP A 79 14.41 -6.71 -5.90
C ASP A 79 13.57 -7.43 -6.95
N HIS A 80 12.27 -7.13 -6.93
CA HIS A 80 11.27 -7.71 -7.80
C HIS A 80 11.25 -7.10 -9.21
N VAL A 81 12.00 -6.02 -9.45
CA VAL A 81 12.24 -5.49 -10.80
C VAL A 81 13.46 -6.14 -11.43
N ALA A 82 14.58 -6.19 -10.70
CA ALA A 82 15.83 -6.78 -11.20
C ALA A 82 15.85 -8.32 -11.12
N GLY A 83 14.99 -8.94 -10.32
CA GLY A 83 14.92 -10.39 -10.14
C GLY A 83 16.11 -10.95 -9.36
N MET A 84 16.64 -10.19 -8.39
CA MET A 84 17.83 -10.57 -7.64
C MET A 84 17.73 -10.19 -6.16
N ALA A 85 18.53 -10.87 -5.32
CA ALA A 85 18.66 -10.50 -3.92
C ALA A 85 19.17 -9.07 -3.81
N ALA A 86 18.51 -8.27 -2.99
CA ALA A 86 18.93 -6.93 -2.66
C ALA A 86 19.61 -6.97 -1.29
N GLU A 87 20.87 -6.56 -1.20
CA GLU A 87 21.58 -6.54 0.08
C GLU A 87 20.81 -5.65 1.08
N ALA A 88 20.37 -6.28 2.19
CA ALA A 88 19.51 -5.77 3.26
C ALA A 88 19.25 -4.25 3.25
N MET A 89 18.04 -3.87 2.82
CA MET A 89 17.66 -2.51 2.40
C MET A 89 17.05 -1.65 3.53
N PHE A 90 17.58 -1.80 4.74
CA PHE A 90 17.18 -1.04 5.94
C PHE A 90 18.43 -0.55 6.65
N ARG A 91 19.18 0.35 6.01
CA ARG A 91 20.45 0.89 6.58
C ARG A 91 20.31 2.28 7.16
N SER A 92 19.18 2.96 6.94
CA SER A 92 18.90 4.26 7.54
C SER A 92 17.75 4.11 8.53
N PRO A 93 17.99 4.37 9.83
CA PRO A 93 16.93 4.33 10.85
C PRO A 93 15.70 5.20 10.53
N ASP A 94 15.90 6.27 9.74
CA ASP A 94 14.84 7.15 9.27
C ASP A 94 13.85 6.44 8.31
N VAL A 95 14.35 5.52 7.48
CA VAL A 95 13.53 4.76 6.53
C VAL A 95 12.81 3.62 7.25
N ASP A 96 13.48 2.98 8.21
CA ASP A 96 12.89 1.92 9.03
C ASP A 96 11.69 2.44 9.82
N ALA A 97 11.87 3.57 10.52
CA ALA A 97 10.79 4.22 11.25
C ALA A 97 9.64 4.67 10.33
N LEU A 98 9.95 5.01 9.07
CA LEU A 98 8.96 5.39 8.08
C LEU A 98 8.13 4.18 7.62
N VAL A 99 8.75 3.05 7.30
CA VAL A 99 8.00 1.85 6.89
C VAL A 99 7.15 1.30 8.04
N GLU A 100 7.63 1.34 9.28
CA GLU A 100 6.83 0.95 10.46
C GLU A 100 5.61 1.85 10.64
N ARG A 101 5.77 3.17 10.47
CA ARG A 101 4.63 4.11 10.52
C ARG A 101 3.55 3.76 9.49
N HIS A 102 3.94 3.28 8.30
CA HIS A 102 3.00 2.87 7.26
C HIS A 102 2.35 1.51 7.55
N ALA A 103 3.09 0.56 8.13
CA ALA A 103 2.54 -0.70 8.62
C ALA A 103 1.49 -0.45 9.74
N GLU A 104 1.79 0.44 10.68
CA GLU A 104 0.80 0.85 11.69
C GLU A 104 -0.41 1.56 11.07
N ALA A 105 -0.20 2.38 10.03
CA ALA A 105 -1.29 3.01 9.31
C ALA A 105 -2.22 1.96 8.72
N PHE A 106 -1.69 0.93 8.06
CA PHE A 106 -2.46 -0.22 7.59
C PHE A 106 -3.31 -0.81 8.73
N LEU A 107 -2.70 -1.08 9.89
CA LEU A 107 -3.43 -1.65 11.04
C LEU A 107 -4.51 -0.72 11.61
N ARG A 108 -4.42 0.61 11.42
CA ARG A 108 -5.45 1.58 11.86
C ARG A 108 -6.64 1.68 10.92
N TRP A 109 -6.51 1.18 9.70
CA TRP A 109 -7.57 1.13 8.70
C TRP A 109 -8.40 -0.15 8.78
N HIS A 110 -7.90 -1.18 9.46
CA HIS A 110 -8.53 -2.49 9.52
C HIS A 110 -9.02 -2.84 10.93
N ASP A 111 -10.11 -3.60 10.98
CA ASP A 111 -10.62 -4.19 12.22
C ASP A 111 -9.67 -5.33 12.64
N ARG A 112 -8.95 -5.10 13.75
CA ARG A 112 -7.92 -6.02 14.23
C ARG A 112 -8.52 -7.31 14.80
N ASP A 113 -9.70 -7.22 15.41
CA ASP A 113 -10.33 -8.37 16.06
C ASP A 113 -10.86 -9.35 15.00
N ARG A 114 -11.32 -8.83 13.85
CA ARG A 114 -11.76 -9.64 12.70
C ARG A 114 -10.65 -10.22 11.85
N TRP A 115 -9.43 -9.66 11.95
CA TRP A 115 -8.29 -10.20 11.24
C TRP A 115 -8.04 -11.65 11.65
N GLU A 116 -8.25 -11.97 12.94
CA GLU A 116 -8.12 -13.32 13.46
C GLU A 116 -9.15 -14.32 12.87
N GLU A 117 -10.24 -13.83 12.27
CA GLU A 117 -11.30 -14.64 11.63
C GLU A 117 -11.05 -14.90 10.12
N GLY A 118 -9.87 -14.54 9.59
CA GLY A 118 -9.41 -14.93 8.25
C GLY A 118 -9.61 -13.91 7.13
N PHE A 119 -10.15 -12.72 7.42
CA PHE A 119 -10.32 -11.65 6.43
C PHE A 119 -9.96 -10.26 6.97
N LEU A 120 -9.27 -9.46 6.15
CA LEU A 120 -9.04 -8.04 6.45
C LEU A 120 -10.28 -7.21 6.12
N CYS A 121 -10.94 -6.74 7.17
CA CYS A 121 -12.13 -5.92 7.09
C CYS A 121 -11.78 -4.45 7.38
N LEU A 122 -12.44 -3.52 6.71
CA LEU A 122 -12.36 -2.10 7.03
C LEU A 122 -12.84 -1.85 8.48
N ALA A 123 -12.10 -1.06 9.25
CA ALA A 123 -12.52 -0.68 10.60
C ALA A 123 -13.80 0.18 10.57
N ALA A 124 -14.70 -0.03 11.53
CA ALA A 124 -15.97 0.70 11.61
C ALA A 124 -15.76 2.23 11.63
N GLY A 125 -16.57 2.96 10.86
CA GLY A 125 -16.51 4.41 10.75
C GLY A 125 -15.50 4.96 9.74
N ARG A 126 -14.57 4.12 9.24
CA ARG A 126 -13.58 4.54 8.22
C ARG A 126 -14.20 4.70 6.84
N GLU A 127 -15.33 4.06 6.56
CA GLU A 127 -16.05 4.17 5.30
C GLU A 127 -16.44 5.62 4.97
N LYS A 128 -16.67 6.45 6.01
CA LYS A 128 -16.97 7.89 5.86
C LYS A 128 -15.85 8.70 5.22
N GLY A 129 -14.61 8.19 5.24
CA GLY A 129 -13.44 8.81 4.65
C GLY A 129 -13.11 8.30 3.23
N LEU A 130 -13.95 7.44 2.66
CA LEU A 130 -13.71 6.78 1.38
C LEU A 130 -14.65 7.30 0.29
N VAL A 131 -14.19 7.23 -0.96
CA VAL A 131 -15.01 7.44 -2.14
C VAL A 131 -15.70 6.11 -2.48
N MET A 132 -16.99 6.13 -2.80
CA MET A 132 -17.79 4.94 -3.09
C MET A 132 -18.12 4.82 -4.59
N PRO A 133 -17.32 4.11 -5.39
CA PRO A 133 -17.77 3.52 -6.65
C PRO A 133 -18.79 2.37 -6.42
N PRO A 134 -19.51 1.92 -7.47
CA PRO A 134 -20.68 1.04 -7.33
C PRO A 134 -20.50 -0.22 -6.45
N ASP A 135 -19.33 -0.85 -6.47
CA ASP A 135 -19.06 -2.13 -5.78
C ASP A 135 -17.85 -2.07 -4.82
N ALA A 136 -17.31 -0.87 -4.55
CA ALA A 136 -16.09 -0.76 -3.75
C ALA A 136 -16.02 0.56 -2.99
N LEU A 137 -15.19 0.57 -1.93
CA LEU A 137 -14.71 1.79 -1.30
C LEU A 137 -13.26 2.03 -1.68
N TYR A 138 -12.95 3.28 -1.99
CA TYR A 138 -11.67 3.70 -2.48
C TYR A 138 -11.08 4.80 -1.61
N LEU A 139 -9.85 4.62 -1.18
CA LEU A 139 -9.05 5.71 -0.65
C LEU A 139 -8.19 6.20 -1.81
N PRO A 140 -8.57 7.29 -2.51
CA PRO A 140 -7.73 7.81 -3.56
C PRO A 140 -6.46 8.43 -2.98
N PRO A 141 -5.32 8.35 -3.69
CA PRO A 141 -4.19 9.20 -3.35
C PRO A 141 -4.66 10.66 -3.46
N LYS A 142 -4.22 11.51 -2.51
CA LYS A 142 -4.60 12.93 -2.49
C LYS A 142 -4.21 13.61 -3.81
N HIS A 143 -5.19 13.84 -4.70
CA HIS A 143 -5.12 14.64 -5.94
C HIS A 143 -3.92 14.42 -6.90
N GLU A 144 -3.18 13.31 -6.80
CA GLU A 144 -1.96 13.08 -7.59
C GLU A 144 -2.14 11.93 -8.58
N ARG A 145 -2.25 12.27 -9.87
CA ARG A 145 -2.26 11.29 -10.99
C ARG A 145 -1.04 10.37 -10.95
N SER A 146 0.11 10.90 -10.54
CA SER A 146 1.36 10.15 -10.36
C SER A 146 1.24 9.07 -9.28
N GLY A 147 0.47 9.29 -8.21
CA GLY A 147 0.24 8.29 -7.17
C GLY A 147 -0.48 7.05 -7.68
N LEU A 148 -1.48 7.22 -8.54
CA LEU A 148 -2.19 6.11 -9.17
C LEU A 148 -1.31 5.32 -10.13
N LEU A 149 -0.44 5.99 -10.90
CA LEU A 149 0.51 5.34 -11.80
C LEU A 149 1.55 4.52 -11.02
N LYS A 150 2.08 5.08 -9.92
CA LYS A 150 2.98 4.37 -9.00
C LYS A 150 2.31 3.11 -8.43
N ILE A 151 1.07 3.21 -7.97
CA ILE A 151 0.29 2.05 -7.48
C ILE A 151 0.12 1.00 -8.60
N GLY A 152 -0.24 1.42 -9.81
CA GLY A 152 -0.41 0.51 -10.94
C GLY A 152 0.86 -0.27 -11.27
N ALA A 153 2.00 0.39 -11.31
CA ALA A 153 3.30 -0.24 -11.55
C ALA A 153 3.68 -1.23 -10.43
N MET A 154 3.46 -0.86 -9.16
CA MET A 154 3.73 -1.74 -8.02
C MET A 154 2.78 -2.95 -7.97
N LEU A 155 1.50 -2.77 -8.30
CA LEU A 155 0.53 -3.88 -8.38
C LEU A 155 0.92 -4.90 -9.46
N GLN A 156 1.43 -4.43 -10.61
CA GLN A 156 1.94 -5.31 -11.66
C GLN A 156 3.17 -6.10 -11.21
N ALA A 157 4.12 -5.43 -10.53
CA ALA A 157 5.36 -6.05 -10.06
C ALA A 157 5.15 -7.00 -8.85
N THR A 158 4.16 -6.71 -7.99
CA THR A 158 3.84 -7.54 -6.80
C THR A 158 3.01 -8.77 -7.10
N GLY A 159 2.34 -8.84 -8.25
CA GLY A 159 1.38 -9.91 -8.50
C GLY A 159 0.15 -9.85 -7.58
N ILE A 160 -0.04 -8.76 -6.81
CA ILE A 160 -1.29 -8.45 -6.10
C ILE A 160 -2.35 -8.22 -7.17
N ALA A 161 -2.99 -9.32 -7.55
CA ALA A 161 -3.96 -9.37 -8.61
C ALA A 161 -5.22 -8.65 -8.15
N THR A 162 -5.32 -7.37 -8.50
CA THR A 162 -6.63 -6.82 -8.80
C THR A 162 -6.67 -6.52 -10.28
N ARG A 163 -7.68 -7.09 -10.95
CA ARG A 163 -8.17 -6.53 -12.21
C ARG A 163 -8.53 -5.07 -11.92
N ILE A 164 -7.58 -4.15 -12.04
CA ILE A 164 -7.89 -2.74 -12.12
C ILE A 164 -8.42 -2.58 -13.53
N LYS A 165 -9.75 -2.64 -13.69
CA LYS A 165 -10.37 -1.95 -14.82
C LYS A 165 -10.24 -0.47 -14.48
N VAL A 166 -9.19 0.17 -14.99
CA VAL A 166 -9.13 1.64 -15.09
C VAL A 166 -10.12 2.04 -16.17
#